data_AF-A0A7C3QAS3-F1
#
_entry.id   AF-A0A7C3QAS3-F1
#
_cell.length_a   1.000
_cell.length_b   1.000
_cell.length_c   1.000
_cell.angle_alpha   90.00
_cell.angle_beta   90.00
_cell.angle_gamma   90.00
#
_symmetry.space_group_name_H-M   'P 1'
#
loop_
_entity.id
_entity.type
_entity.pdbx_description
1 polymer ?
#
loop_
_entity_poly.entity_id
_entity_poly.type
_entity_poly.pdbx_seq_one_letter_code
_entity_poly.pdbx_strand_id
1 'polypeptide(L)'
;MNFMRGITLGLATLVPAWSAFGTWSIVLVDTRTGEVAAASATCLAELDLRALTPVMLAGVGACTAQSFGDTSQINRTLVRDRLAEGVAPSAILT
;
A
#
# COMPACT_ATOMS: atom_id res chain seq x y z
N MET A 1 21.92 -0.34 46.26
CA MET A 1 20.91 0.50 45.58
C MET A 1 21.15 0.71 44.06
N ASN A 2 22.25 0.21 43.47
CA ASN A 2 22.58 0.41 42.05
C ASN A 2 22.22 -0.79 41.14
N PHE A 3 22.18 -2.00 41.70
CA PHE A 3 21.83 -3.22 40.95
C PHE A 3 20.34 -3.29 40.57
N MET A 4 19.47 -2.77 41.44
CA MET A 4 18.01 -2.82 41.23
C MET A 4 17.52 -1.82 40.17
N ARG A 5 18.20 -0.66 40.01
CA ARG A 5 17.91 0.33 38.96
C ARG A 5 18.32 -0.16 37.56
N GLY A 6 19.35 -1.00 37.46
CA GLY A 6 19.76 -1.63 36.19
C GLY A 6 18.75 -2.64 35.66
N ILE A 7 18.10 -3.39 36.56
CA ILE A 7 17.02 -4.33 36.19
C ILE A 7 15.78 -3.57 35.71
N THR A 8 15.42 -2.44 36.32
CA THR A 8 14.28 -1.62 35.89
C THR A 8 14.52 -0.96 34.52
N LEU A 9 15.77 -0.60 34.19
CA LEU A 9 16.12 -0.02 32.89
C LEU A 9 16.20 -1.08 31.77
N GLY A 10 16.60 -2.32 32.11
CA GLY A 10 16.69 -3.42 31.15
C GLY A 10 15.35 -4.06 30.77
N LEU A 11 14.31 -3.95 31.61
CA LEU A 11 12.98 -4.48 31.31
C LEU A 11 12.15 -3.60 30.35
N ALA A 12 12.47 -2.31 30.24
CA ALA A 12 11.70 -1.35 29.43
C ALA A 12 11.96 -1.46 27.91
N THR A 13 12.96 -2.24 27.49
CA THR A 13 13.36 -2.36 26.07
C THR A 13 12.86 -3.64 25.38
N LEU A 14 12.12 -4.50 26.09
CA LEU A 14 11.53 -5.72 25.52
C LEU A 14 10.07 -5.48 25.08
N VAL A 15 9.82 -4.41 24.33
CA VAL A 15 8.54 -4.30 23.60
C VAL A 15 8.60 -5.34 22.48
N PRO A 16 7.78 -6.42 22.51
CA PRO A 16 7.74 -7.35 21.40
C PRO A 16 7.32 -6.57 20.16
N ALA A 17 8.12 -6.65 19.10
CA ALA A 17 7.76 -6.13 17.79
C ALA A 17 6.57 -6.96 17.28
N TRP A 18 5.35 -6.54 17.64
CA TRP A 18 4.14 -7.16 17.16
C TRP A 18 4.17 -7.04 15.63
N SER A 19 3.97 -8.17 14.93
CA SER A 19 3.83 -8.16 13.48
C SER A 19 2.74 -7.18 13.09
N ALA A 20 3.11 -6.11 12.38
CA ALA A 20 2.17 -5.11 11.91
C ALA A 20 1.19 -5.79 10.94
N PHE A 21 0.01 -6.15 11.44
CA PHE A 21 -1.08 -6.69 10.63
C PHE A 21 -1.64 -5.54 9.79
N GLY A 22 -1.23 -5.51 8.53
CA GLY A 22 -1.62 -4.46 7.61
C GLY A 22 -1.32 -4.86 6.18
N THR A 23 -2.09 -4.28 5.28
CA THR A 23 -1.77 -4.31 3.85
C THR A 23 -1.25 -2.93 3.48
N TRP A 24 -0.10 -2.91 2.82
CA TRP A 24 0.60 -1.72 2.39
C TRP A 24 0.75 -1.75 0.89
N SER A 25 0.72 -0.58 0.26
CA SER A 25 0.97 -0.44 -1.15
C SER A 25 1.69 0.87 -1.46
N ILE A 26 2.44 0.89 -2.55
CA ILE A 26 3.20 2.04 -3.01
C ILE A 26 3.14 2.14 -4.53
N VAL A 27 2.99 3.37 -5.03
CA VAL A 27 3.21 3.71 -6.43
C VAL A 27 4.51 4.52 -6.50
N LEU A 28 5.41 4.08 -7.37
CA LEU A 28 6.72 4.69 -7.62
C LEU A 28 6.76 5.22 -9.05
N VAL A 29 7.34 6.40 -9.22
CA VAL A 29 7.55 7.02 -10.53
C VAL A 29 9.04 7.34 -10.68
N ASP A 30 9.70 6.76 -11.68
CA ASP A 30 11.02 7.23 -12.11
C ASP A 30 10.80 8.46 -13.01
N THR A 31 11.09 9.66 -12.48
CA THR A 31 10.86 10.91 -13.21
C THR A 31 11.88 11.17 -14.32
N ARG A 32 12.98 10.40 -14.39
CA ARG A 32 13.97 10.48 -15.46
C ARG A 32 13.55 9.65 -16.67
N THR A 33 12.93 8.48 -16.49
CA THR A 33 12.48 7.60 -17.59
C THR A 33 10.98 7.69 -17.87
N GLY A 34 10.19 8.15 -16.91
CA GLY A 34 8.73 8.11 -16.96
C GLY A 34 8.14 6.74 -16.62
N GLU A 35 8.96 5.77 -16.18
CA GLU A 35 8.48 4.46 -15.76
C GLU A 35 7.71 4.55 -14.45
N VAL A 36 6.65 3.74 -14.35
CA VAL A 36 5.79 3.66 -13.16
C VAL A 36 5.75 2.22 -12.68
N ALA A 37 5.92 2.04 -11.37
CA ALA A 37 5.81 0.74 -10.72
C ALA A 37 4.80 0.80 -9.57
N ALA A 38 4.07 -0.29 -9.36
CA ALA A 38 3.17 -0.47 -8.25
C ALA A 38 3.54 -1.75 -7.49
N ALA A 39 3.61 -1.66 -6.16
CA ALA A 39 3.88 -2.80 -5.29
C ALA A 39 2.90 -2.82 -4.11
N SER A 40 2.50 -4.01 -3.72
CA SER A 40 1.58 -4.25 -2.60
C SER A 40 2.08 -5.45 -1.78
N ALA A 41 1.89 -5.40 -0.47
CA ALA A 41 2.21 -6.50 0.46
C ALA A 41 1.13 -6.61 1.52
N THR A 42 0.79 -7.84 1.90
CA THR A 42 -0.23 -8.14 2.92
C THR A 42 0.23 -9.28 3.83
N CYS A 43 -0.30 -9.34 5.04
CA CYS A 43 -0.19 -10.50 5.92
C CYS A 43 -1.26 -11.58 5.65
N LEU A 44 -2.18 -11.34 4.71
CA LEU A 44 -3.21 -12.29 4.31
C LEU A 44 -2.66 -13.32 3.31
N ALA A 45 -2.80 -14.60 3.61
CA ALA A 45 -2.44 -15.67 2.68
C ALA A 45 -3.44 -15.79 1.52
N GLU A 46 -3.01 -16.43 0.43
CA GLU A 46 -3.88 -16.85 -0.68
C GLU A 46 -4.57 -15.71 -1.46
N LEU A 47 -4.06 -14.48 -1.36
CA LEU A 47 -4.50 -13.35 -2.19
C LEU A 47 -3.54 -13.09 -3.35
N ASP A 48 -4.06 -13.11 -4.58
CA ASP A 48 -3.33 -12.60 -5.73
C ASP A 48 -3.43 -11.07 -5.80
N LEU A 49 -2.47 -10.39 -5.16
CA LEU A 49 -2.42 -8.94 -5.15
C LEU A 49 -2.21 -8.32 -6.54
N ARG A 50 -1.61 -9.05 -7.49
CA ARG A 50 -1.43 -8.56 -8.87
C ARG A 50 -2.75 -8.53 -9.62
N ALA A 51 -3.62 -9.50 -9.36
CA ALA A 51 -4.96 -9.52 -9.94
C ALA A 51 -5.93 -8.54 -9.26
N LEU A 52 -5.71 -8.23 -7.97
CA LEU A 52 -6.70 -7.52 -7.15
C LEU A 52 -6.48 -6.02 -6.98
N THR A 53 -5.23 -5.55 -6.97
CA THR A 53 -4.92 -4.18 -6.52
C THR A 53 -4.51 -3.19 -7.60
N PRO A 54 -3.71 -3.53 -8.62
CA PRO A 54 -3.15 -2.51 -9.50
C PRO A 54 -4.15 -2.02 -10.55
N VAL A 55 -4.08 -0.73 -10.83
CA VAL A 55 -4.60 -0.06 -12.02
C VAL A 55 -3.40 0.59 -12.70
N MET A 56 -3.11 0.22 -13.94
CA MET A 56 -1.94 0.70 -14.69
C MET A 56 -2.40 1.06 -16.10
N LEU A 57 -2.26 2.33 -16.47
CA LEU A 57 -2.49 2.81 -17.85
C LEU A 57 -1.18 3.44 -18.35
N ALA A 58 -0.53 2.79 -19.30
CA ALA A 58 0.73 3.27 -19.87
C ALA A 58 0.55 4.66 -20.49
N GLY A 59 1.46 5.59 -20.14
CA GLY A 59 1.39 6.98 -20.59
C GLY A 59 0.33 7.85 -19.90
N VAL A 60 -0.45 7.30 -18.96
CA VAL A 60 -1.52 8.02 -18.25
C VAL A 60 -1.25 8.06 -16.74
N GLY A 61 -1.12 6.90 -16.10
CA GLY A 61 -0.91 6.85 -14.65
C GLY A 61 -1.13 5.47 -14.02
N ALA A 62 -0.97 5.41 -12.70
CA ALA A 62 -1.14 4.19 -11.92
C ALA A 62 -1.78 4.44 -10.56
N CYS A 63 -2.39 3.39 -10.01
CA CYS A 63 -2.97 3.36 -8.67
C CYS A 63 -2.89 1.94 -8.10
N THR A 64 -2.88 1.84 -6.76
CA THR A 64 -3.17 0.59 -6.05
C THR A 64 -4.51 0.76 -5.33
N ALA A 65 -5.59 0.26 -5.93
CA ALA A 65 -6.91 0.29 -5.33
C ALA A 65 -7.04 -0.89 -4.35
N GLN A 66 -6.48 -0.71 -3.15
CA GLN A 66 -6.56 -1.69 -2.09
C GLN A 66 -7.90 -1.54 -1.35
N SER A 67 -8.83 -2.47 -1.57
CA SER A 67 -9.94 -2.74 -0.66
C SER A 67 -9.90 -4.19 -0.22
N PHE A 68 -10.59 -4.55 0.87
CA PHE A 68 -10.76 -5.95 1.25
C PHE A 68 -11.62 -6.65 0.18
N GLY A 69 -10.96 -7.15 -0.87
CA GLY A 69 -11.57 -7.90 -1.96
C GLY A 69 -12.44 -7.07 -2.92
N ASP A 70 -11.86 -6.13 -3.69
CA ASP A 70 -12.52 -5.55 -4.89
C ASP A 70 -12.67 -6.63 -6.00
N THR A 71 -13.45 -7.67 -5.70
CA THR A 71 -13.77 -8.77 -6.62
C THR A 71 -14.77 -8.32 -7.68
N SER A 72 -15.61 -7.32 -7.37
CA SER A 72 -16.52 -6.68 -8.33
C SER A 72 -15.81 -5.73 -9.29
N GLN A 73 -14.55 -5.37 -9.01
CA GLN A 73 -13.72 -4.45 -9.80
C GLN A 73 -14.28 -3.02 -9.90
N ILE A 74 -15.25 -2.65 -9.06
CA ILE A 74 -15.93 -1.36 -9.16
C ILE A 74 -14.94 -0.21 -8.93
N ASN A 75 -14.12 -0.32 -7.89
CA ASN A 75 -13.16 0.72 -7.55
C ASN A 75 -12.07 0.84 -8.61
N ARG A 76 -11.55 -0.29 -9.07
CA ARG A 76 -10.51 -0.30 -10.12
C ARG A 76 -11.02 0.21 -11.46
N THR A 77 -12.26 -0.11 -11.81
CA THR A 77 -12.91 0.39 -13.03
C THR A 77 -13.10 1.90 -12.95
N LEU A 78 -13.64 2.40 -11.83
CA LEU A 78 -13.79 3.84 -11.60
C LEU A 78 -12.45 4.58 -11.72
N VAL A 79 -11.42 4.11 -11.01
CA VAL A 79 -10.09 4.75 -11.04
C VAL A 79 -9.50 4.70 -12.44
N ARG A 80 -9.59 3.55 -13.14
CA ARG A 80 -9.11 3.40 -14.51
C ARG A 80 -9.76 4.42 -15.44
N ASP A 81 -11.08 4.53 -15.40
CA ASP A 81 -11.84 5.39 -16.30
C ASP A 81 -11.55 6.86 -16.02
N ARG A 82 -11.50 7.26 -14.74
CA ARG A 82 -11.14 8.62 -14.35
C ARG A 82 -9.70 9.01 -14.72
N LEU A 83 -8.75 8.09 -14.58
CA LEU A 83 -7.38 8.30 -15.07
C LEU A 83 -7.37 8.48 -16.59
N ALA A 84 -8.12 7.64 -17.34
CA ALA A 84 -8.22 7.75 -18.79
C ALA A 84 -8.87 9.07 -19.25
N GLU A 85 -9.82 9.61 -18.47
CA GLU A 85 -10.42 10.93 -18.67
C GLU A 85 -9.46 12.10 -18.35
N GLY A 86 -8.28 11.83 -17.80
CA GLY A 86 -7.31 12.85 -17.39
C GLY A 86 -7.67 13.54 -16.07
N VAL A 87 -8.59 12.97 -15.28
CA VAL A 87 -8.93 13.50 -13.96
C VAL A 87 -7.71 13.38 -13.05
N ALA A 88 -7.35 14.48 -12.38
CA ALA A 88 -6.24 14.50 -11.44
C ALA A 88 -6.45 13.46 -10.33
N PRO A 89 -5.44 12.64 -9.95
CA PRO A 89 -5.60 11.56 -8.97
C PRO A 89 -6.23 12.00 -7.65
N SER A 90 -5.94 13.21 -7.17
CA SER A 90 -6.52 13.78 -5.95
C SER A 90 -8.02 14.02 -6.02
N ALA A 91 -8.59 14.19 -7.22
CA ALA A 91 -10.02 14.41 -7.45
C ALA A 91 -10.80 13.10 -7.66
N ILE A 92 -10.12 11.96 -7.82
CA ILE A 92 -10.75 10.64 -8.01
C ILE A 92 -11.28 10.08 -6.68
N LEU A 93 -10.67 10.46 -5.56
CA LEU A 93 -10.95 9.90 -4.22
C LEU A 93 -11.96 10.72 -3.40
N THR A 94 -12.53 11.77 -3.99
CA THR A 94 -13.51 12.70 -3.40
C THR A 94 -14.89 12.51 -4.02
#